data_AF-A0A7W2EG74-F1
#
_entry.id   AF-A0A7W2EG74-F1
#
_cell.length_a   1.000
_cell.length_b   1.000
_cell.length_c   1.000
_cell.angle_alpha   90.00
_cell.angle_beta   90.00
_cell.angle_gamma   90.00
#
_symmetry.space_group_name_H-M   'P 1'
#
loop_
_entity.id
_entity.type
_entity.pdbx_description
1 polymer ?
#
loop_
_entity_poly.entity_id
_entity_poly.type
_entity_poly.pdbx_seq_one_letter_code
_entity_poly.pdbx_strand_id
1 'polypeptide(L)'
;MNPLIQRTTLAAALTLASAPLLAATAQPDNSDGTETRTVAPFNAIALEGPWHVVVTAQGEPALALSGPRKEMANVETVVTGDTLTVRPRRRAGWHFSFGWGKQTPLTVHITAPHLASLKAGGSGDVELEQFHGQQLALSTAGSGALHASGDARDLTLRTGGSGNVNLRAMTVGKLNLRLNGSGDVAAGSIDQDVNAELSGSGDLDVDKVRGGRVNAILHGSGLMRVHGASKELRAEVSGSGDLQACELQTEAVTAVLRGSGDACVAGTIGQFDAEVHGSGDLTVRGLQAQNVHAILTGAGNMVLSGSGGTLSAEVTGSGDLDAKGLQVMRAVTRSRGPGNIYLNKVSDSLDAELSGSGDLNAGADCKQVKLTMNGPGQVTLAGKTDKLDAQLSGSGELHARQLWAGQAAVVVRGPGSAMVNVKTADKSRLVTIDRSGARERTN
;
A
#
# COMPACT_ATOMS: atom_id res chain seq x y z
N MET A 1 75.23 -37.82 -81.49
CA MET A 1 76.37 -36.88 -81.60
C MET A 1 76.43 -36.07 -80.30
N ASN A 2 77.47 -36.29 -79.49
CA ASN A 2 77.84 -35.46 -78.33
C ASN A 2 79.07 -34.63 -78.79
N PRO A 3 79.37 -33.41 -78.27
CA PRO A 3 79.94 -33.34 -76.90
C PRO A 3 79.82 -31.99 -76.10
N LEU A 4 80.17 -32.08 -74.80
CA LEU A 4 80.96 -31.15 -73.93
C LEU A 4 80.51 -29.67 -73.77
N ILE A 5 80.05 -29.23 -72.59
CA ILE A 5 80.80 -28.70 -71.41
C ILE A 5 81.73 -27.50 -71.70
N GLN A 6 81.44 -26.32 -71.13
CA GLN A 6 82.38 -25.57 -70.28
C GLN A 6 81.71 -24.46 -69.43
N ARG A 7 82.27 -24.27 -68.24
CA ARG A 7 81.87 -23.40 -67.13
C ARG A 7 82.41 -21.99 -67.30
N THR A 8 81.70 -20.98 -66.78
CA THR A 8 82.32 -19.83 -66.09
C THR A 8 81.34 -19.18 -65.10
N THR A 9 81.81 -19.08 -63.86
CA THR A 9 81.29 -18.32 -62.73
C THR A 9 81.47 -16.82 -62.92
N LEU A 10 80.53 -15.97 -62.49
CA LEU A 10 80.85 -14.73 -61.76
C LEU A 10 79.63 -14.23 -60.97
N ALA A 11 79.87 -13.80 -59.74
CA ALA A 11 78.93 -13.32 -58.75
C ALA A 11 78.50 -11.87 -58.98
N ALA A 12 77.28 -11.48 -58.55
CA ALA A 12 77.02 -10.17 -57.94
C ALA A 12 75.61 -10.05 -57.33
N ALA A 13 75.61 -9.84 -56.01
CA ALA A 13 74.76 -8.94 -55.21
C ALA A 13 73.22 -9.12 -55.19
N LEU A 14 72.76 -9.64 -54.04
CA LEU A 14 71.46 -9.41 -53.42
C LEU A 14 71.18 -7.91 -53.21
N THR A 15 69.99 -7.45 -53.62
CA THR A 15 69.21 -6.44 -52.90
C THR A 15 67.73 -6.85 -52.88
N LEU A 16 67.35 -7.58 -51.83
CA LEU A 16 65.96 -7.82 -51.46
C LEU A 16 65.34 -6.50 -51.01
N ALA A 17 64.60 -5.84 -51.89
CA ALA A 17 63.66 -4.79 -51.49
C ALA A 17 62.43 -5.46 -50.86
N SER A 18 62.50 -5.70 -49.55
CA SER A 18 61.37 -6.13 -48.73
C SER A 18 60.36 -4.99 -48.63
N ALA A 19 59.31 -5.04 -49.46
CA ALA A 19 58.11 -4.23 -49.25
C ALA A 19 57.44 -4.70 -47.94
N PRO A 20 57.20 -3.82 -46.95
CA PRO A 20 56.43 -4.22 -45.79
C PRO A 20 54.98 -4.39 -46.22
N LEU A 21 54.50 -5.63 -46.22
CA LEU A 21 53.07 -5.93 -46.11
C LEU A 21 52.62 -5.38 -44.75
N LEU A 22 52.12 -4.14 -44.73
CA LEU A 22 51.27 -3.68 -43.64
C LEU A 22 50.01 -4.56 -43.67
N ALA A 23 49.99 -5.60 -42.85
CA ALA A 23 48.76 -6.19 -42.40
C ALA A 23 48.00 -5.07 -41.67
N ALA A 24 47.03 -4.46 -42.35
CA ALA A 24 46.06 -3.59 -41.74
C ALA A 24 45.33 -4.43 -40.68
N THR A 25 45.74 -4.30 -39.42
CA THR A 25 44.93 -4.72 -38.30
C THR A 25 43.64 -3.91 -38.41
N ALA A 26 42.57 -4.55 -38.89
CA ALA A 26 41.24 -3.97 -38.89
C ALA A 26 40.90 -3.66 -37.43
N GLN A 27 41.13 -2.41 -37.05
CA GLN A 27 40.72 -1.89 -35.76
C GLN A 27 39.21 -2.09 -35.70
N PRO A 28 38.66 -2.79 -34.69
CA PRO A 28 37.23 -3.03 -34.62
C PRO A 28 36.53 -1.67 -34.66
N ASP A 29 35.74 -1.47 -35.70
CA ASP A 29 35.04 -0.22 -35.96
C ASP A 29 34.04 0.00 -34.81
N ASN A 30 34.46 0.83 -33.86
CA ASN A 30 33.72 1.17 -32.66
C ASN A 30 32.93 2.47 -32.87
N SER A 31 32.65 2.83 -34.13
CA SER A 31 31.78 3.95 -34.46
C SER A 31 30.35 3.68 -33.99
N ASP A 32 29.70 4.75 -33.54
CA ASP A 32 28.27 4.73 -33.26
C ASP A 32 27.50 4.63 -34.58
N GLY A 33 26.44 3.82 -34.59
CA GLY A 33 25.58 3.68 -35.74
C GLY A 33 24.20 3.17 -35.35
N THR A 34 23.31 3.13 -36.33
CA THR A 34 21.97 2.57 -36.19
C THR A 34 21.86 1.30 -37.02
N GLU A 35 21.36 0.23 -36.42
CA GLU A 35 21.09 -1.06 -37.07
C GLU A 35 19.59 -1.36 -37.00
N THR A 36 18.91 -1.34 -38.13
CA THR A 36 17.49 -1.76 -38.22
C THR A 36 17.41 -3.26 -38.48
N ARG A 37 16.55 -3.96 -37.74
CA ARG A 37 16.32 -5.40 -37.86
C ARG A 37 14.89 -5.67 -38.29
N THR A 38 14.71 -6.50 -39.31
CA THR A 38 13.39 -7.02 -39.69
C THR A 38 12.96 -8.06 -38.66
N VAL A 39 11.75 -7.89 -38.13
CA VAL A 39 11.15 -8.79 -37.14
C VAL A 39 9.79 -9.28 -37.63
N ALA A 40 9.44 -10.52 -37.32
CA ALA A 40 8.09 -11.02 -37.53
C ALA A 40 7.09 -10.24 -36.64
N PRO A 41 5.78 -10.21 -36.96
CA PRO A 41 4.78 -9.59 -36.10
C PRO A 41 4.80 -10.17 -34.68
N PHE A 42 4.61 -9.32 -33.67
CA PHE A 42 4.58 -9.70 -32.26
C PHE A 42 3.61 -8.79 -31.50
N ASN A 43 3.15 -9.27 -30.35
CA ASN A 43 2.32 -8.50 -29.40
C ASN A 43 2.87 -8.54 -27.96
N ALA A 44 3.96 -9.29 -27.73
CA ALA A 44 4.64 -9.35 -26.45
C ALA A 44 6.13 -9.05 -26.61
N ILE A 45 6.71 -8.41 -25.60
CA ILE A 45 8.13 -8.05 -25.55
C ILE A 45 8.74 -8.60 -24.26
N ALA A 46 9.89 -9.27 -24.36
CA ALA A 46 10.70 -9.72 -23.24
C ALA A 46 12.13 -9.17 -23.34
N LEU A 47 12.56 -8.42 -22.33
CA LEU A 47 13.83 -7.72 -22.26
C LEU A 47 14.69 -8.33 -21.15
N GLU A 48 15.87 -8.83 -21.50
CA GLU A 48 16.80 -9.50 -20.55
C GLU A 48 18.19 -8.84 -20.49
N GLY A 49 18.36 -7.70 -21.15
CA GLY A 49 19.65 -7.00 -21.22
C GLY A 49 19.75 -5.76 -20.32
N PRO A 50 20.95 -5.20 -20.16
CA PRO A 50 21.22 -4.00 -19.36
C PRO A 50 20.95 -2.69 -20.12
N TRP A 51 20.23 -2.75 -21.25
CA TRP A 51 20.12 -1.65 -22.21
C TRP A 51 18.95 -0.74 -21.91
N HIS A 52 19.08 0.52 -22.32
CA HIS A 52 17.93 1.42 -22.35
C HIS A 52 17.02 1.02 -23.51
N VAL A 53 15.72 0.82 -23.22
CA VAL A 53 14.76 0.36 -24.22
C VAL A 53 13.60 1.34 -24.32
N VAL A 54 13.38 1.88 -25.52
CA VAL A 54 12.24 2.74 -25.83
C VAL A 54 11.25 1.94 -26.67
N VAL A 55 10.03 1.79 -26.18
CA VAL A 55 8.93 1.09 -26.84
C VAL A 55 7.86 2.09 -27.23
N THR A 56 7.59 2.22 -28.53
CA THR A 56 6.51 3.07 -29.05
C THR A 56 5.35 2.22 -29.52
N ALA A 57 4.15 2.48 -29.00
CA ALA A 57 2.95 1.69 -29.32
C ALA A 57 2.20 2.17 -30.59
N GLN A 58 2.83 3.00 -31.43
CA GLN A 58 2.23 3.60 -32.62
C GLN A 58 3.15 3.42 -33.83
N GLY A 59 2.59 3.12 -35.01
CA GLY A 59 3.32 2.96 -36.26
C GLY A 59 3.48 1.51 -36.73
N GLU A 60 4.38 1.27 -37.69
CA GLU A 60 4.64 -0.07 -38.20
C GLU A 60 5.60 -0.85 -37.29
N PRO A 61 5.42 -2.18 -37.12
CA PRO A 61 6.32 -2.98 -36.31
C PRO A 61 7.77 -2.86 -36.80
N ALA A 62 8.65 -2.36 -35.94
CA ALA A 62 10.04 -2.10 -36.27
C ALA A 62 10.95 -2.34 -35.06
N LEU A 63 12.20 -2.68 -35.33
CA LEU A 63 13.24 -2.82 -34.33
C LEU A 63 14.50 -2.13 -34.82
N ALA A 64 15.01 -1.17 -34.04
CA ALA A 64 16.25 -0.47 -34.33
C ALA A 64 17.15 -0.45 -33.08
N LEU A 65 18.44 -0.66 -33.29
CA LEU A 65 19.48 -0.56 -32.27
C LEU A 65 20.32 0.67 -32.58
N SER A 66 20.67 1.45 -31.56
CA SER A 66 21.52 2.64 -31.69
C SER A 66 22.66 2.59 -30.68
N GLY A 67 23.90 2.70 -31.15
CA GLY A 67 25.11 2.71 -30.31
C GLY A 67 26.34 2.10 -31.00
N PRO A 68 27.37 1.71 -30.23
CA PRO A 68 28.58 1.12 -30.79
C PRO A 68 28.30 -0.21 -31.49
N ARG A 69 28.76 -0.37 -32.74
CA ARG A 69 28.55 -1.59 -33.55
C ARG A 69 28.95 -2.88 -32.85
N LYS A 70 30.03 -2.84 -32.06
CA LYS A 70 30.51 -3.98 -31.27
C LYS A 70 29.48 -4.46 -30.23
N GLU A 71 28.75 -3.54 -29.62
CA GLU A 71 27.72 -3.88 -28.63
C GLU A 71 26.43 -4.34 -29.30
N MET A 72 26.04 -3.74 -30.44
CA MET A 72 24.90 -4.20 -31.25
C MET A 72 25.05 -5.66 -31.70
N ALA A 73 26.27 -6.07 -32.07
CA ALA A 73 26.59 -7.45 -32.44
C ALA A 73 26.45 -8.45 -31.27
N ASN A 74 26.45 -7.99 -30.01
CA ASN A 74 26.25 -8.82 -28.83
C ASN A 74 24.77 -8.97 -28.47
N VAL A 75 23.85 -8.28 -29.15
CA VAL A 75 22.41 -8.35 -28.89
C VAL A 75 21.76 -9.41 -29.77
N GLU A 76 21.08 -10.36 -29.14
CA GLU A 76 20.25 -11.37 -29.80
C GLU A 76 18.78 -10.94 -29.76
N THR A 77 18.12 -10.96 -30.91
CA THR A 77 16.71 -10.58 -31.07
C THR A 77 16.00 -11.71 -31.78
N VAL A 78 15.09 -12.39 -31.08
CA VAL A 78 14.38 -13.58 -31.60
C VAL A 78 12.89 -13.42 -31.33
N VAL A 79 12.06 -13.60 -32.36
CA VAL A 79 10.61 -13.73 -32.20
C VAL A 79 10.26 -15.21 -32.11
N THR A 80 9.65 -15.63 -31.00
CA THR A 80 9.15 -17.01 -30.81
C THR A 80 7.67 -16.96 -30.48
N GLY A 81 6.83 -17.54 -31.33
CA GLY A 81 5.37 -17.31 -31.27
C GLY A 81 5.09 -15.82 -31.49
N ASP A 82 4.40 -15.20 -30.53
CA ASP A 82 4.04 -13.77 -30.59
C ASP A 82 4.94 -12.87 -29.72
N THR A 83 6.05 -13.42 -29.19
CA THR A 83 6.95 -12.71 -28.26
C THR A 83 8.29 -12.37 -28.89
N LEU A 84 8.62 -11.08 -28.96
CA LEU A 84 9.96 -10.58 -29.27
C LEU A 84 10.83 -10.66 -28.01
N THR A 85 11.88 -11.48 -28.04
CA THR A 85 12.88 -11.58 -26.98
C THR A 85 14.14 -10.83 -27.38
N VAL A 86 14.57 -9.88 -26.54
CA VAL A 86 15.81 -9.12 -26.69
C VAL A 86 16.73 -9.48 -25.52
N ARG A 87 17.81 -10.20 -25.80
CA ARG A 87 18.72 -10.73 -24.78
C ARG A 87 20.19 -10.68 -25.22
N PRO A 88 21.15 -10.69 -24.29
CA PRO A 88 22.56 -10.82 -24.65
C PRO A 88 22.82 -12.16 -25.35
N ARG A 89 23.61 -12.16 -26.41
CA ARG A 89 24.08 -13.40 -27.04
C ARG A 89 24.86 -14.22 -26.01
N ARG A 90 24.47 -15.49 -25.83
CA ARG A 90 25.22 -16.43 -24.99
C ARG A 90 26.64 -16.59 -25.52
N ARG A 91 27.63 -16.02 -24.81
CA ARG A 91 29.03 -16.44 -24.93
C ARG A 91 29.31 -17.51 -23.88
N ALA A 92 29.86 -18.65 -24.32
CA ALA A 92 30.46 -19.61 -23.41
C ALA A 92 31.71 -18.96 -22.79
N GLY A 93 31.67 -18.71 -21.48
CA GLY A 93 32.78 -18.09 -20.72
C GLY A 93 32.32 -16.90 -19.90
N TRP A 94 32.12 -17.12 -18.60
CA TRP A 94 31.96 -16.05 -17.62
C TRP A 94 33.34 -15.44 -17.35
N HIS A 95 33.53 -14.16 -17.69
CA HIS A 95 34.67 -13.36 -17.21
C HIS A 95 34.11 -12.10 -16.54
N PHE A 96 34.25 -11.98 -15.21
CA PHE A 96 34.03 -10.73 -14.50
C PHE A 96 35.26 -9.84 -14.75
N SER A 97 35.16 -8.87 -15.65
CA SER A 97 36.14 -7.80 -15.79
C SER A 97 35.58 -6.51 -15.19
N PHE A 98 36.05 -6.17 -13.98
CA PHE A 98 35.81 -4.88 -13.32
C PHE A 98 36.67 -3.82 -14.03
N GLY A 99 36.22 -3.35 -15.18
CA GLY A 99 36.90 -2.34 -15.99
C GLY A 99 36.11 -1.04 -16.00
N TRP A 100 36.70 0.02 -15.44
CA TRP A 100 36.16 1.38 -15.46
C TRP A 100 36.31 1.98 -16.87
N GLY A 101 35.47 1.54 -17.81
CA GLY A 101 35.32 2.15 -19.12
C GLY A 101 33.97 2.84 -19.22
N LYS A 102 33.92 4.06 -19.77
CA LYS A 102 32.65 4.70 -20.15
C LYS A 102 31.99 3.83 -21.23
N GLN A 103 31.10 2.93 -20.84
CA GLN A 103 30.24 2.21 -21.78
C GLN A 103 29.21 3.21 -22.29
N THR A 104 29.31 3.59 -23.56
CA THR A 104 28.24 4.34 -24.22
C THR A 104 26.98 3.47 -24.18
N PRO A 105 25.84 3.99 -23.69
CA PRO A 105 24.63 3.18 -23.54
C PRO A 105 24.11 2.79 -24.93
N LEU A 106 23.89 1.49 -25.12
CA LEU A 106 23.13 0.99 -26.27
C LEU A 106 21.64 1.26 -26.02
N THR A 107 20.97 1.87 -27.00
CA THR A 107 19.52 2.08 -26.97
C THR A 107 18.83 1.13 -27.95
N VAL A 108 17.78 0.46 -27.47
CA VAL A 108 16.91 -0.40 -28.28
C VAL A 108 15.58 0.32 -28.50
N HIS A 109 15.26 0.64 -29.74
CA HIS A 109 13.97 1.21 -30.14
C HIS A 109 13.08 0.11 -30.72
N ILE A 110 11.89 -0.08 -30.14
CA ILE A 110 10.93 -1.10 -30.54
C ILE A 110 9.58 -0.43 -30.85
N THR A 111 9.06 -0.63 -32.05
CA THR A 111 7.71 -0.18 -32.40
C THR A 111 6.75 -1.37 -32.37
N ALA A 112 5.69 -1.28 -31.57
CA ALA A 112 4.78 -2.38 -31.27
C ALA A 112 3.31 -1.90 -31.22
N PRO A 113 2.62 -1.75 -32.37
CA PRO A 113 1.28 -1.17 -32.44
C PRO A 113 0.17 -1.96 -31.75
N HIS A 114 0.40 -3.25 -31.49
CA HIS A 114 -0.56 -4.15 -30.85
C HIS A 114 0.01 -4.77 -29.57
N LEU A 115 0.82 -4.02 -28.83
CA LEU A 115 1.45 -4.49 -27.61
C LEU A 115 0.38 -4.88 -26.58
N ALA A 116 0.48 -6.11 -26.06
CA ALA A 116 -0.35 -6.63 -24.99
C ALA A 116 0.49 -6.88 -23.71
N SER A 117 1.78 -7.21 -23.85
CA SER A 117 2.65 -7.50 -22.70
C SER A 117 4.08 -7.02 -22.87
N LEU A 118 4.65 -6.48 -21.80
CA LEU A 118 6.04 -6.03 -21.71
C LEU A 118 6.67 -6.57 -20.42
N LYS A 119 7.72 -7.39 -20.57
CA LYS A 119 8.49 -7.96 -19.47
C LYS A 119 9.91 -7.40 -19.46
N ALA A 120 10.28 -6.73 -18.37
CA ALA A 120 11.61 -6.19 -18.12
C ALA A 120 12.32 -7.02 -17.03
N GLY A 121 13.21 -7.93 -17.44
CA GLY A 121 14.00 -8.78 -16.55
C GLY A 121 15.45 -8.31 -16.34
N GLY A 122 15.94 -7.41 -17.20
CA GLY A 122 17.30 -6.87 -17.11
C GLY A 122 17.47 -5.69 -16.15
N SER A 123 18.67 -5.11 -16.12
CA SER A 123 19.00 -3.94 -15.30
C SER A 123 18.80 -2.60 -16.02
N GLY A 124 18.42 -2.63 -17.29
CA GLY A 124 18.25 -1.43 -18.11
C GLY A 124 16.88 -0.79 -17.96
N ASP A 125 16.83 0.52 -18.16
CA ASP A 125 15.60 1.31 -18.06
C ASP A 125 14.71 1.11 -19.29
N VAL A 126 13.41 1.10 -19.08
CA VAL A 126 12.41 0.87 -20.11
C VAL A 126 11.43 2.03 -20.15
N GLU A 127 11.21 2.59 -21.32
CA GLU A 127 10.23 3.64 -21.59
C GLU A 127 9.16 3.12 -22.55
N LEU A 128 7.90 3.12 -22.13
CA LEU A 128 6.75 2.83 -22.95
C LEU A 128 6.00 4.12 -23.26
N GLU A 129 6.02 4.53 -24.52
CA GLU A 129 5.47 5.80 -24.96
C GLU A 129 4.13 5.64 -25.67
N GLN A 130 3.16 6.49 -25.30
CA GLN A 130 1.88 6.67 -26.00
C GLN A 130 1.11 5.36 -26.21
N PHE A 131 1.04 4.54 -25.16
CA PHE A 131 0.25 3.32 -25.19
C PHE A 131 -1.25 3.65 -25.25
N HIS A 132 -1.97 3.01 -26.16
CA HIS A 132 -3.41 3.13 -26.27
C HIS A 132 -4.00 1.74 -26.50
N GLY A 133 -4.70 1.19 -25.50
CA GLY A 133 -5.12 -0.21 -25.59
C GLY A 133 -6.18 -0.64 -24.59
N GLN A 134 -6.77 -1.80 -24.86
CA GLN A 134 -7.72 -2.43 -23.93
C GLN A 134 -7.01 -3.03 -22.73
N GLN A 135 -5.94 -3.78 -22.97
CA GLN A 135 -5.25 -4.56 -21.94
C GLN A 135 -3.75 -4.35 -22.08
N LEU A 136 -3.09 -4.14 -20.94
CA LEU A 136 -1.64 -4.06 -20.86
C LEU A 136 -1.15 -4.87 -19.66
N ALA A 137 -0.20 -5.77 -19.90
CA ALA A 137 0.47 -6.55 -18.86
C ALA A 137 1.95 -6.15 -18.76
N LEU A 138 2.31 -5.45 -17.68
CA LEU A 138 3.67 -5.04 -17.37
C LEU A 138 4.26 -5.96 -16.30
N SER A 139 5.48 -6.43 -16.50
CA SER A 139 6.21 -7.20 -15.49
C SER A 139 7.65 -6.73 -15.38
N THR A 140 8.07 -6.38 -14.16
CA THR A 140 9.46 -6.01 -13.85
C THR A 140 10.04 -6.99 -12.84
N ALA A 141 11.19 -7.58 -13.16
CA ALA A 141 11.89 -8.51 -12.28
C ALA A 141 13.35 -8.10 -12.02
N GLY A 142 13.88 -7.20 -12.85
CA GLY A 142 15.23 -6.65 -12.67
C GLY A 142 15.25 -5.36 -11.84
N SER A 143 16.36 -4.63 -11.97
CA SER A 143 16.62 -3.40 -11.21
C SER A 143 16.37 -2.11 -12.01
N GLY A 144 16.11 -2.22 -13.32
CA GLY A 144 15.87 -1.05 -14.18
C GLY A 144 14.51 -0.41 -13.91
N ALA A 145 14.42 0.90 -14.13
CA ALA A 145 13.17 1.63 -13.99
C ALA A 145 12.26 1.40 -15.20
N LEU A 146 10.95 1.39 -14.98
CA LEU A 146 9.95 1.36 -16.04
C LEU A 146 9.13 2.66 -16.01
N HIS A 147 9.14 3.40 -17.09
CA HIS A 147 8.26 4.56 -17.29
C HIS A 147 7.25 4.23 -18.37
N ALA A 148 5.96 4.47 -18.12
CA ALA A 148 4.92 4.29 -19.12
C ALA A 148 3.98 5.49 -19.20
N SER A 149 3.49 5.78 -20.41
CA SER A 149 2.57 6.88 -20.70
C SER A 149 1.46 6.44 -21.66
N GLY A 150 0.28 7.06 -21.54
CA GLY A 150 -0.88 6.81 -22.41
C GLY A 150 -2.15 6.38 -21.66
N ASP A 151 -2.99 5.55 -22.28
CA ASP A 151 -4.19 5.00 -21.66
C ASP A 151 -4.35 3.48 -21.84
N ALA A 152 -4.89 2.85 -20.80
CA ALA A 152 -5.23 1.43 -20.80
C ALA A 152 -6.55 1.19 -20.06
N ARG A 153 -7.46 0.38 -20.61
CA ARG A 153 -8.68 0.03 -19.86
C ARG A 153 -8.38 -0.89 -18.68
N ASP A 154 -7.55 -1.91 -18.87
CA ASP A 154 -7.11 -2.84 -17.84
C ASP A 154 -5.57 -2.92 -17.82
N LEU A 155 -4.96 -2.56 -16.69
CA LEU A 155 -3.53 -2.68 -16.47
C LEU A 155 -3.24 -3.74 -15.42
N THR A 156 -2.42 -4.74 -15.78
CA THR A 156 -1.82 -5.67 -14.83
C THR A 156 -0.35 -5.34 -14.66
N LEU A 157 0.06 -4.98 -13.45
CA LEU A 157 1.46 -4.72 -13.09
C LEU A 157 1.96 -5.78 -12.10
N ARG A 158 3.08 -6.42 -12.41
CA ARG A 158 3.80 -7.31 -11.49
C ARG A 158 5.24 -6.86 -11.34
N THR A 159 5.61 -6.39 -10.15
CA THR A 159 6.99 -6.03 -9.82
C THR A 159 7.54 -6.96 -8.75
N GLY A 160 8.69 -7.57 -9.03
CA GLY A 160 9.41 -8.45 -8.09
C GLY A 160 10.87 -8.07 -7.89
N GLY A 161 11.37 -7.09 -8.65
CA GLY A 161 12.74 -6.59 -8.54
C GLY A 161 12.86 -5.36 -7.64
N SER A 162 13.95 -4.63 -7.79
CA SER A 162 14.20 -3.37 -7.07
C SER A 162 13.97 -2.12 -7.91
N GLY A 163 13.58 -2.29 -9.18
CA GLY A 163 13.35 -1.18 -10.11
C GLY A 163 12.01 -0.47 -9.83
N ASN A 164 12.03 0.85 -9.97
CA ASN A 164 10.84 1.69 -9.79
C ASN A 164 9.97 1.70 -11.03
N VAL A 165 8.66 1.80 -10.85
CA VAL A 165 7.69 1.87 -11.93
C VAL A 165 6.91 3.18 -11.85
N ASN A 166 7.01 4.00 -12.88
CA ASN A 166 6.31 5.27 -12.98
C ASN A 166 5.25 5.23 -14.09
N LEU A 167 4.00 5.28 -13.66
CA LEU A 167 2.78 5.29 -14.46
C LEU A 167 2.00 6.59 -14.24
N ARG A 168 2.61 7.66 -13.73
CA ARG A 168 1.92 8.95 -13.51
C ARG A 168 1.39 9.58 -14.79
N ALA A 169 2.06 9.31 -15.90
CA ALA A 169 1.62 9.72 -17.23
C ALA A 169 0.59 8.77 -17.87
N MET A 170 0.05 7.81 -17.10
CA MET A 170 -1.01 6.91 -17.56
C MET A 170 -2.38 7.26 -16.97
N THR A 171 -3.41 7.08 -17.79
CA THR A 171 -4.80 6.97 -17.34
C THR A 171 -5.26 5.52 -17.50
N VAL A 172 -5.69 4.91 -16.40
CA VAL A 172 -6.05 3.50 -16.38
C VAL A 172 -7.50 3.33 -15.95
N GLY A 173 -8.24 2.43 -16.59
CA GLY A 173 -9.57 2.05 -16.10
C GLY A 173 -9.45 1.26 -14.79
N LYS A 174 -8.95 0.02 -14.88
CA LYS A 174 -8.72 -0.88 -13.74
C LYS A 174 -7.25 -1.21 -13.56
N LEU A 175 -6.75 -1.10 -12.34
CA LEU A 175 -5.38 -1.43 -11.98
C LEU A 175 -5.35 -2.71 -11.14
N ASN A 176 -4.64 -3.73 -11.63
CA ASN A 176 -4.28 -4.93 -10.88
C ASN A 176 -2.77 -4.93 -10.64
N LEU A 177 -2.34 -4.62 -9.42
CA LEU A 177 -0.94 -4.45 -9.06
C LEU A 177 -0.51 -5.49 -8.02
N ARG A 178 0.62 -6.15 -8.29
CA ARG A 178 1.34 -6.96 -7.31
C ARG A 178 2.78 -6.49 -7.18
N LEU A 179 3.19 -6.15 -5.97
CA LEU A 179 4.53 -5.70 -5.62
C LEU A 179 5.13 -6.65 -4.58
N ASN A 180 6.10 -7.46 -5.01
CA ASN A 180 6.81 -8.42 -4.18
C ASN A 180 8.30 -8.05 -3.97
N GLY A 181 8.73 -6.94 -4.55
CA GLY A 181 10.09 -6.45 -4.49
C GLY A 181 10.27 -5.25 -3.55
N SER A 182 11.36 -4.52 -3.75
CA SER A 182 11.68 -3.31 -2.98
C SER A 182 11.56 -2.03 -3.78
N GLY A 183 11.21 -2.12 -5.07
CA GLY A 183 11.01 -0.96 -5.93
C GLY A 183 9.64 -0.32 -5.70
N ASP A 184 9.57 0.98 -5.93
CA ASP A 184 8.37 1.78 -5.72
C ASP A 184 7.51 1.84 -6.99
N VAL A 185 6.20 2.03 -6.81
CA VAL A 185 5.26 2.25 -7.91
C VAL A 185 4.54 3.58 -7.70
N ALA A 186 4.61 4.45 -8.70
CA ALA A 186 3.80 5.67 -8.77
C ALA A 186 2.77 5.52 -9.90
N ALA A 187 1.49 5.62 -9.60
CA ALA A 187 0.39 5.53 -10.55
C ALA A 187 -0.38 6.86 -10.64
N GLY A 188 -0.75 7.23 -11.87
CA GLY A 188 -1.50 8.46 -12.14
C GLY A 188 -2.99 8.36 -11.83
N SER A 189 -3.82 8.52 -12.87
CA SER A 189 -5.28 8.48 -12.71
C SER A 189 -5.84 7.09 -12.95
N ILE A 190 -6.62 6.58 -12.00
CA ILE A 190 -7.40 5.35 -12.10
C ILE A 190 -8.89 5.68 -12.10
N ASP A 191 -9.61 5.35 -13.18
CA ASP A 191 -11.01 5.75 -13.39
C ASP A 191 -12.03 4.73 -12.85
N GLN A 192 -11.61 3.53 -12.45
CA GLN A 192 -12.47 2.47 -11.91
C GLN A 192 -11.83 1.78 -10.68
N ASP A 193 -11.53 0.48 -10.78
CA ASP A 193 -11.12 -0.35 -9.65
C ASP A 193 -9.60 -0.39 -9.48
N VAL A 194 -9.16 -0.38 -8.22
CA VAL A 194 -7.77 -0.63 -7.83
C VAL A 194 -7.73 -1.91 -7.02
N ASN A 195 -6.91 -2.86 -7.46
CA ASN A 195 -6.57 -4.05 -6.70
C ASN A 195 -5.05 -4.08 -6.53
N ALA A 196 -4.57 -3.69 -5.36
CA ALA A 196 -3.16 -3.55 -5.04
C ALA A 196 -2.76 -4.50 -3.91
N GLU A 197 -1.77 -5.35 -4.18
CA GLU A 197 -1.20 -6.30 -3.24
C GLU A 197 0.30 -6.04 -3.11
N LEU A 198 0.73 -5.57 -1.94
CA LEU A 198 2.11 -5.22 -1.64
C LEU A 198 2.67 -6.20 -0.61
N SER A 199 3.46 -7.18 -1.05
CA SER A 199 4.12 -8.15 -0.16
C SER A 199 5.61 -7.86 0.10
N GLY A 200 6.13 -6.77 -0.47
CA GLY A 200 7.53 -6.38 -0.35
C GLY A 200 7.75 -5.22 0.62
N SER A 201 8.84 -4.47 0.39
CA SER A 201 9.20 -3.27 1.15
C SER A 201 9.08 -1.98 0.36
N GLY A 202 8.67 -2.05 -0.91
CA GLY A 202 8.47 -0.88 -1.76
C GLY A 202 7.14 -0.18 -1.49
N ASP A 203 7.08 1.08 -1.90
CA ASP A 203 5.90 1.93 -1.73
C ASP A 203 4.99 1.91 -2.96
N LEU A 204 3.70 2.15 -2.73
CA LEU A 204 2.72 2.46 -3.78
C LEU A 204 2.14 3.85 -3.54
N ASP A 205 2.20 4.70 -4.55
CA ASP A 205 1.56 6.01 -4.58
C ASP A 205 0.56 6.07 -5.73
N VAL A 206 -0.74 6.26 -5.43
CA VAL A 206 -1.80 6.40 -6.43
C VAL A 206 -2.36 7.82 -6.36
N ASP A 207 -1.99 8.66 -7.33
CA ASP A 207 -2.28 10.09 -7.35
C ASP A 207 -3.78 10.40 -7.36
N LYS A 208 -4.60 9.59 -8.06
CA LYS A 208 -6.05 9.83 -8.14
C LYS A 208 -6.85 8.60 -8.52
N VAL A 209 -7.76 8.19 -7.64
CA VAL A 209 -8.85 7.25 -7.94
C VAL A 209 -10.15 8.00 -8.18
N ARG A 210 -10.95 7.59 -9.17
CA ARG A 210 -12.25 8.17 -9.52
C ARG A 210 -13.37 7.13 -9.51
N GLY A 211 -13.75 6.69 -8.32
CA GLY A 211 -14.84 5.75 -8.10
C GLY A 211 -14.37 4.31 -7.97
N GLY A 212 -15.27 3.37 -8.27
CA GLY A 212 -14.98 1.93 -8.18
C GLY A 212 -14.74 1.44 -6.76
N ARG A 213 -13.99 0.33 -6.68
CA ARG A 213 -13.55 -0.30 -5.42
C ARG A 213 -12.03 -0.26 -5.34
N VAL A 214 -11.53 0.04 -4.15
CA VAL A 214 -10.11 -0.04 -3.81
C VAL A 214 -9.92 -1.23 -2.87
N ASN A 215 -9.25 -2.27 -3.36
CA ASN A 215 -8.75 -3.39 -2.57
C ASN A 215 -7.25 -3.18 -2.31
N ALA A 216 -6.93 -2.77 -1.08
CA ALA A 216 -5.59 -2.43 -0.61
C ALA A 216 -5.11 -3.51 0.36
N ILE A 217 -4.24 -4.41 -0.13
CA ILE A 217 -3.66 -5.49 0.66
C ILE A 217 -2.17 -5.21 0.84
N LEU A 218 -1.72 -5.10 2.08
CA LEU A 218 -0.34 -4.85 2.45
C LEU A 218 0.15 -6.00 3.35
N HIS A 219 1.16 -6.73 2.90
CA HIS A 219 1.81 -7.86 3.55
C HIS A 219 3.31 -7.60 3.64
N GLY A 220 3.72 -6.56 4.36
CA GLY A 220 5.11 -6.13 4.34
C GLY A 220 5.38 -4.90 5.21
N SER A 221 6.38 -4.12 4.81
CA SER A 221 6.85 -2.93 5.53
C SER A 221 6.79 -1.65 4.70
N GLY A 222 6.26 -1.70 3.47
CA GLY A 222 6.11 -0.54 2.60
C GLY A 222 4.94 0.34 2.98
N LEU A 223 4.78 1.47 2.28
CA LEU A 223 3.69 2.42 2.45
C LEU A 223 2.79 2.46 1.20
N MET A 224 1.48 2.36 1.41
CA MET A 224 0.48 2.58 0.37
C MET A 224 -0.22 3.92 0.58
N ARG A 225 -0.10 4.85 -0.38
CA ARG A 225 -0.85 6.11 -0.43
C ARG A 225 -1.88 6.04 -1.55
N VAL A 226 -3.13 6.37 -1.21
CA VAL A 226 -4.23 6.39 -2.18
C VAL A 226 -5.01 7.68 -2.00
N HIS A 227 -5.11 8.46 -3.08
CA HIS A 227 -5.80 9.75 -3.11
C HIS A 227 -7.02 9.70 -4.04
N GLY A 228 -7.97 10.62 -3.85
CA GLY A 228 -9.12 10.81 -4.75
C GLY A 228 -10.46 10.42 -4.12
N ALA A 229 -11.29 9.67 -4.84
CA ALA A 229 -12.58 9.19 -4.34
C ALA A 229 -12.85 7.74 -4.77
N SER A 230 -13.46 6.95 -3.90
CA SER A 230 -13.87 5.56 -4.14
C SER A 230 -15.26 5.31 -3.56
N LYS A 231 -15.98 4.30 -4.05
CA LYS A 231 -17.22 3.87 -3.39
C LYS A 231 -16.93 2.95 -2.21
N GLU A 232 -15.92 2.11 -2.36
CA GLU A 232 -15.57 1.08 -1.38
C GLU A 232 -14.06 1.03 -1.19
N LEU A 233 -13.63 0.92 0.07
CA LEU A 233 -12.26 0.63 0.45
C LEU A 233 -12.25 -0.64 1.30
N ARG A 234 -11.59 -1.68 0.80
CA ARG A 234 -11.18 -2.84 1.57
C ARG A 234 -9.70 -2.72 1.87
N ALA A 235 -9.36 -2.45 3.11
CA ALA A 235 -8.00 -2.32 3.60
C ALA A 235 -7.63 -3.55 4.45
N GLU A 236 -6.58 -4.26 4.05
CA GLU A 236 -6.01 -5.35 4.83
C GLU A 236 -4.51 -5.10 5.00
N VAL A 237 -4.10 -4.74 6.22
CA VAL A 237 -2.71 -4.44 6.55
C VAL A 237 -2.21 -5.53 7.48
N SER A 238 -1.23 -6.32 7.02
CA SER A 238 -0.52 -7.29 7.82
C SER A 238 0.99 -7.06 7.74
N GLY A 239 1.62 -6.90 8.90
CA GLY A 239 3.04 -6.53 9.01
C GLY A 239 3.24 -5.19 9.69
N SER A 240 4.22 -4.43 9.21
CA SER A 240 4.66 -3.15 9.81
C SER A 240 4.57 -1.97 8.83
N GLY A 241 3.94 -2.17 7.67
CA GLY A 241 3.74 -1.14 6.66
C GLY A 241 2.47 -0.34 6.92
N ASP A 242 2.40 0.84 6.31
CA ASP A 242 1.34 1.82 6.58
C ASP A 242 0.40 2.00 5.38
N LEU A 243 -0.87 2.30 5.67
CA LEU A 243 -1.86 2.70 4.67
C LEU A 243 -2.32 4.14 4.92
N GLN A 244 -2.02 5.03 3.98
CA GLN A 244 -2.46 6.43 3.99
C GLN A 244 -3.56 6.65 2.96
N ALA A 245 -4.81 6.57 3.41
CA ALA A 245 -6.02 6.86 2.63
C ALA A 245 -6.87 7.95 3.30
N CYS A 246 -6.27 8.84 4.13
CA CYS A 246 -6.98 10.00 4.69
C CYS A 246 -7.44 10.99 3.61
N GLU A 247 -6.83 10.94 2.42
CA GLU A 247 -7.12 11.81 1.28
C GLU A 247 -7.97 11.10 0.20
N LEU A 248 -8.46 9.89 0.52
CA LEU A 248 -9.41 9.16 -0.30
C LEU A 248 -10.81 9.37 0.27
N GLN A 249 -11.71 10.00 -0.47
CA GLN A 249 -13.12 10.11 -0.10
C GLN A 249 -13.84 8.79 -0.40
N THR A 250 -14.12 7.98 0.63
CA THR A 250 -14.86 6.71 0.47
C THR A 250 -16.21 6.68 1.19
N GLU A 251 -17.14 5.88 0.66
CA GLU A 251 -18.51 5.72 1.17
C GLU A 251 -18.67 4.44 2.02
N ALA A 252 -17.92 3.38 1.71
CA ALA A 252 -17.90 2.13 2.45
C ALA A 252 -16.46 1.73 2.80
N VAL A 253 -16.23 1.28 4.04
CA VAL A 253 -14.93 0.88 4.54
C VAL A 253 -15.01 -0.45 5.29
N THR A 254 -14.12 -1.37 4.92
CA THR A 254 -13.73 -2.51 5.75
C THR A 254 -12.24 -2.44 5.97
N ALA A 255 -11.81 -2.33 7.23
CA ALA A 255 -10.39 -2.22 7.59
C ALA A 255 -9.99 -3.33 8.56
N VAL A 256 -9.02 -4.15 8.18
CA VAL A 256 -8.46 -5.21 9.04
C VAL A 256 -6.96 -5.01 9.16
N LEU A 257 -6.51 -4.68 10.37
CA LEU A 257 -5.10 -4.48 10.69
C LEU A 257 -4.60 -5.65 11.54
N ARG A 258 -3.49 -6.27 11.14
CA ARG A 258 -2.83 -7.39 11.82
C ARG A 258 -1.32 -7.16 11.91
N GLY A 259 -0.85 -6.60 13.02
CA GLY A 259 0.56 -6.31 13.21
C GLY A 259 0.79 -4.97 13.87
N SER A 260 1.82 -4.25 13.43
CA SER A 260 2.26 -2.97 14.00
C SER A 260 2.13 -1.78 13.06
N GLY A 261 1.65 -2.01 11.83
CA GLY A 261 1.47 -0.95 10.83
C GLY A 261 0.19 -0.14 11.04
N ASP A 262 0.22 1.12 10.63
CA ASP A 262 -0.87 2.06 10.84
C ASP A 262 -1.75 2.20 9.60
N ALA A 263 -3.03 2.52 9.80
CA ALA A 263 -3.92 2.88 8.72
C ALA A 263 -4.69 4.17 9.01
N CYS A 264 -4.84 4.99 7.99
CA CYS A 264 -5.73 6.14 8.03
C CYS A 264 -6.70 6.09 6.86
N VAL A 265 -7.98 6.30 7.15
CA VAL A 265 -9.06 6.35 6.17
C VAL A 265 -9.96 7.55 6.47
N ALA A 266 -10.47 8.19 5.42
CA ALA A 266 -11.42 9.29 5.56
C ALA A 266 -12.56 9.18 4.54
N GLY A 267 -13.60 10.00 4.68
CA GLY A 267 -14.62 10.12 3.65
C GLY A 267 -15.97 10.54 4.21
N THR A 268 -17.02 10.19 3.48
CA THR A 268 -18.40 10.25 3.94
C THR A 268 -18.88 8.82 4.12
N ILE A 269 -18.41 8.20 5.20
CA ILE A 269 -18.45 6.73 5.35
C ILE A 269 -19.81 6.30 5.89
N GLY A 270 -20.69 5.82 5.01
CA GLY A 270 -22.03 5.32 5.35
C GLY A 270 -22.05 3.85 5.79
N GLN A 271 -21.02 3.07 5.46
CA GLN A 271 -20.84 1.68 5.90
C GLN A 271 -19.43 1.49 6.46
N PHE A 272 -19.33 0.96 7.68
CA PHE A 272 -18.05 0.83 8.37
C PHE A 272 -17.96 -0.44 9.19
N ASP A 273 -16.87 -1.17 8.98
CA ASP A 273 -16.43 -2.28 9.81
C ASP A 273 -14.91 -2.20 9.97
N ALA A 274 -14.41 -2.25 11.22
CA ALA A 274 -12.99 -2.25 11.48
C ALA A 274 -12.58 -3.21 12.59
N GLU A 275 -11.48 -3.90 12.33
CA GLU A 275 -10.80 -4.76 13.28
C GLU A 275 -9.30 -4.44 13.32
N VAL A 276 -8.79 -4.17 14.51
CA VAL A 276 -7.36 -3.96 14.76
C VAL A 276 -6.88 -5.05 15.70
N HIS A 277 -5.92 -5.84 15.21
CA HIS A 277 -5.27 -6.92 15.95
C HIS A 277 -3.77 -6.64 16.00
N GLY A 278 -3.21 -6.41 17.19
CA GLY A 278 -1.78 -6.12 17.36
C GLY A 278 -1.51 -4.75 17.99
N SER A 279 -0.49 -4.05 17.49
CA SER A 279 0.01 -2.78 18.05
C SER A 279 -0.10 -1.58 17.11
N GLY A 280 -0.64 -1.77 15.89
CA GLY A 280 -0.83 -0.69 14.93
C GLY A 280 -2.06 0.16 15.23
N ASP A 281 -2.05 1.40 14.75
CA ASP A 281 -3.11 2.39 14.97
C ASP A 281 -4.04 2.53 13.77
N LEU A 282 -5.33 2.71 14.02
CA LEU A 282 -6.33 3.01 13.00
C LEU A 282 -6.97 4.38 13.25
N THR A 283 -6.86 5.28 12.28
CA THR A 283 -7.55 6.57 12.28
C THR A 283 -8.65 6.60 11.23
N VAL A 284 -9.88 6.90 11.64
CA VAL A 284 -11.06 6.98 10.77
C VAL A 284 -11.71 8.36 10.90
N ARG A 285 -11.87 9.05 9.77
CA ARG A 285 -12.46 10.40 9.71
C ARG A 285 -13.71 10.46 8.84
N GLY A 286 -14.75 11.12 9.33
CA GLY A 286 -15.96 11.39 8.54
C GLY A 286 -16.94 10.22 8.47
N LEU A 287 -17.06 9.45 9.57
CA LEU A 287 -18.15 8.48 9.72
C LEU A 287 -19.51 9.18 9.60
N GLN A 288 -20.43 8.56 8.86
CA GLN A 288 -21.86 8.90 8.75
C GLN A 288 -22.68 7.59 8.66
N ALA A 289 -22.29 6.59 9.45
CA ALA A 289 -22.77 5.21 9.30
C ALA A 289 -23.88 4.87 10.31
N GLN A 290 -24.90 4.14 9.87
CA GLN A 290 -25.95 3.68 10.79
C GLN A 290 -25.40 2.71 11.84
N ASN A 291 -24.44 1.87 11.45
CA ASN A 291 -23.77 0.92 12.32
C ASN A 291 -22.26 1.15 12.22
N VAL A 292 -21.60 1.31 13.36
CA VAL A 292 -20.16 1.43 13.50
C VAL A 292 -19.70 0.23 14.32
N HIS A 293 -19.05 -0.73 13.66
CA HIS A 293 -18.48 -1.91 14.30
C HIS A 293 -16.96 -1.73 14.43
N ALA A 294 -16.46 -1.80 15.66
CA ALA A 294 -15.07 -1.53 16.00
C ALA A 294 -14.55 -2.56 17.00
N ILE A 295 -13.60 -3.39 16.57
CA ILE A 295 -12.90 -4.34 17.42
C ILE A 295 -11.44 -3.93 17.52
N LEU A 296 -10.93 -3.85 18.75
CA LEU A 296 -9.54 -3.59 19.06
C LEU A 296 -9.00 -4.70 19.97
N THR A 297 -8.07 -5.49 19.47
CA THR A 297 -7.40 -6.55 20.24
C THR A 297 -5.89 -6.33 20.22
N GLY A 298 -5.30 -6.00 21.38
CA GLY A 298 -3.86 -5.79 21.53
C GLY A 298 -3.51 -4.46 22.18
N ALA A 299 -2.45 -3.82 21.70
CA ALA A 299 -1.87 -2.60 22.27
C ALA A 299 -2.01 -1.35 21.38
N GLY A 300 -2.51 -1.51 20.14
CA GLY A 300 -2.72 -0.40 19.22
C GLY A 300 -3.92 0.47 19.59
N ASN A 301 -4.12 1.58 18.90
CA ASN A 301 -5.18 2.54 19.18
C ASN A 301 -6.14 2.68 18.01
N MET A 302 -7.39 3.03 18.31
CA MET A 302 -8.38 3.36 17.30
C MET A 302 -8.96 4.74 17.56
N VAL A 303 -8.89 5.63 16.56
CA VAL A 303 -9.47 6.97 16.62
C VAL A 303 -10.63 7.07 15.63
N LEU A 304 -11.84 7.31 16.13
CA LEU A 304 -13.05 7.40 15.33
C LEU A 304 -13.67 8.81 15.43
N SER A 305 -14.07 9.37 14.29
CA SER A 305 -14.74 10.68 14.25
C SER A 305 -15.85 10.78 13.20
N GLY A 306 -16.87 11.58 13.48
CA GLY A 306 -18.06 11.76 12.64
C GLY A 306 -19.37 11.56 13.42
N SER A 307 -20.36 10.97 12.78
CA SER A 307 -21.64 10.59 13.37
C SER A 307 -22.00 9.14 13.06
N GLY A 308 -22.80 8.52 13.93
CA GLY A 308 -23.37 7.22 13.65
C GLY A 308 -24.64 6.90 14.43
N GLY A 309 -25.36 5.87 13.99
CA GLY A 309 -26.55 5.38 14.69
C GLY A 309 -26.16 4.59 15.94
N THR A 310 -25.61 3.40 15.74
CA THR A 310 -25.15 2.50 16.79
C THR A 310 -23.65 2.25 16.70
N LEU A 311 -22.92 2.48 17.78
CA LEU A 311 -21.54 2.01 17.97
C LEU A 311 -21.56 0.68 18.73
N SER A 312 -20.94 -0.35 18.17
CA SER A 312 -20.58 -1.59 18.84
C SER A 312 -19.06 -1.65 18.93
N ALA A 313 -18.52 -1.40 20.12
CA ALA A 313 -17.09 -1.35 20.37
C ALA A 313 -16.65 -2.46 21.34
N GLU A 314 -15.62 -3.21 20.95
CA GLU A 314 -14.97 -4.20 21.80
C GLU A 314 -13.47 -3.92 21.89
N VAL A 315 -12.98 -3.67 23.09
CA VAL A 315 -11.57 -3.43 23.37
C VAL A 315 -11.04 -4.54 24.27
N THR A 316 -10.07 -5.31 23.79
CA THR A 316 -9.39 -6.36 24.54
C THR A 316 -7.88 -6.12 24.50
N GLY A 317 -7.23 -5.97 25.66
CA GLY A 317 -5.81 -5.63 25.74
C GLY A 317 -5.57 -4.22 26.30
N SER A 318 -4.42 -3.62 25.96
CA SER A 318 -3.96 -2.34 26.50
C SER A 318 -4.18 -1.14 25.58
N GLY A 319 -4.68 -1.38 24.38
CA GLY A 319 -4.98 -0.34 23.39
C GLY A 319 -6.18 0.53 23.75
N ASP A 320 -6.18 1.79 23.30
CA ASP A 320 -7.26 2.74 23.56
C ASP A 320 -8.17 2.93 22.35
N LEU A 321 -9.48 3.06 22.60
CA LEU A 321 -10.46 3.55 21.64
C LEU A 321 -10.80 5.02 21.96
N ASP A 322 -10.30 5.95 21.14
CA ASP A 322 -10.70 7.36 21.19
C ASP A 322 -11.80 7.66 20.17
N ALA A 323 -13.04 7.68 20.65
CA ALA A 323 -14.21 8.08 19.90
C ALA A 323 -14.79 9.42 20.42
N LYS A 324 -13.95 10.32 20.94
CA LYS A 324 -14.38 11.67 21.37
C LYS A 324 -14.91 12.51 20.21
N GLY A 325 -14.38 12.28 19.00
CA GLY A 325 -14.83 12.94 17.78
C GLY A 325 -16.09 12.32 17.17
N LEU A 326 -16.64 11.24 17.75
CA LEU A 326 -17.76 10.49 17.21
C LEU A 326 -19.04 10.77 18.03
N GLN A 327 -20.12 11.17 17.34
CA GLN A 327 -21.44 11.36 17.94
C GLN A 327 -22.35 10.20 17.59
N VAL A 328 -22.92 9.52 18.59
CA VAL A 328 -23.78 8.35 18.36
C VAL A 328 -25.13 8.45 19.04
N MET A 329 -26.13 7.75 18.50
CA MET A 329 -27.41 7.56 19.19
C MET A 329 -27.26 6.50 20.28
N ARG A 330 -26.79 5.31 19.89
CA ARG A 330 -26.60 4.18 20.78
C ARG A 330 -25.13 3.78 20.85
N ALA A 331 -24.64 3.47 22.04
CA ALA A 331 -23.32 2.90 22.24
C ALA A 331 -23.42 1.61 23.05
N VAL A 332 -22.84 0.52 22.53
CA VAL A 332 -22.61 -0.73 23.23
C VAL A 332 -21.09 -0.90 23.31
N THR A 333 -20.54 -0.82 24.52
CA THR A 333 -19.09 -0.90 24.73
C THR A 333 -18.74 -2.06 25.64
N ARG A 334 -17.69 -2.80 25.27
CA ARG A 334 -17.10 -3.86 26.07
C ARG A 334 -15.61 -3.62 26.21
N SER A 335 -15.13 -3.47 27.45
CA SER A 335 -13.69 -3.37 27.74
C SER A 335 -13.22 -4.55 28.58
N ARG A 336 -12.26 -5.29 28.04
CA ARG A 336 -11.58 -6.43 28.66
C ARG A 336 -10.07 -6.22 28.62
N GLY A 337 -9.55 -5.43 29.55
CA GLY A 337 -8.11 -5.24 29.69
C GLY A 337 -7.79 -3.91 30.34
N PRO A 338 -6.52 -3.49 30.31
CA PRO A 338 -6.11 -2.17 30.77
C PRO A 338 -6.41 -1.02 29.81
N GLY A 339 -6.85 -1.28 28.58
CA GLY A 339 -7.17 -0.26 27.57
C GLY A 339 -8.44 0.54 27.87
N ASN A 340 -8.43 1.81 27.47
CA ASN A 340 -9.47 2.79 27.77
C ASN A 340 -10.43 3.02 26.60
N ILE A 341 -11.65 3.44 26.92
CA ILE A 341 -12.66 3.85 25.93
C ILE A 341 -13.09 5.29 26.24
N TYR A 342 -13.04 6.15 25.22
CA TYR A 342 -13.49 7.53 25.30
C TYR A 342 -14.64 7.81 24.34
N LEU A 343 -15.76 8.30 24.87
CA LEU A 343 -16.96 8.69 24.13
C LEU A 343 -17.39 10.10 24.55
N ASN A 344 -17.65 10.99 23.61
CA ASN A 344 -18.04 12.36 23.96
C ASN A 344 -19.55 12.59 23.96
N LYS A 345 -20.31 11.97 23.04
CA LYS A 345 -21.73 12.25 22.89
C LYS A 345 -22.54 11.02 22.49
N VAL A 346 -23.31 10.50 23.45
CA VAL A 346 -24.31 9.45 23.26
C VAL A 346 -25.70 10.04 23.54
N SER A 347 -26.65 9.90 22.61
CA SER A 347 -27.93 10.65 22.64
C SER A 347 -29.21 9.84 22.88
N ASP A 348 -29.17 8.51 22.82
CA ASP A 348 -30.33 7.64 23.05
C ASP A 348 -30.09 6.60 24.15
N SER A 349 -29.04 5.78 24.04
CA SER A 349 -28.69 4.81 25.10
C SER A 349 -27.21 4.41 25.12
N LEU A 350 -26.69 4.15 26.33
CA LEU A 350 -25.35 3.61 26.58
C LEU A 350 -25.46 2.29 27.35
N ASP A 351 -24.97 1.18 26.78
CA ASP A 351 -24.77 -0.10 27.47
C ASP A 351 -23.26 -0.38 27.55
N ALA A 352 -22.70 -0.35 28.74
CA ALA A 352 -21.27 -0.47 28.98
C ALA A 352 -20.94 -1.66 29.90
N GLU A 353 -20.02 -2.51 29.46
CA GLU A 353 -19.49 -3.64 30.23
C GLU A 353 -17.99 -3.50 30.40
N LEU A 354 -17.52 -3.42 31.65
CA LEU A 354 -16.10 -3.32 31.99
C LEU A 354 -15.70 -4.48 32.91
N SER A 355 -14.81 -5.34 32.44
CA SER A 355 -14.22 -6.43 33.25
C SER A 355 -12.72 -6.28 33.49
N GLY A 356 -12.06 -5.32 32.84
CA GLY A 356 -10.64 -5.04 32.99
C GLY A 356 -10.31 -3.89 33.96
N SER A 357 -9.04 -3.46 33.95
CA SER A 357 -8.56 -2.33 34.74
C SER A 357 -8.59 -1.00 33.99
N GLY A 358 -8.94 -1.00 32.70
CA GLY A 358 -9.06 0.21 31.89
C GLY A 358 -10.31 1.01 32.21
N ASP A 359 -10.28 2.27 31.80
CA ASP A 359 -11.31 3.26 32.13
C ASP A 359 -12.30 3.48 30.98
N LEU A 360 -13.52 3.86 31.34
CA LEU A 360 -14.50 4.40 30.40
C LEU A 360 -14.80 5.85 30.76
N ASN A 361 -14.63 6.76 29.80
CA ASN A 361 -15.11 8.13 29.91
C ASN A 361 -16.20 8.34 28.85
N ALA A 362 -17.43 8.63 29.29
CA ALA A 362 -18.56 8.83 28.39
C ALA A 362 -19.38 10.08 28.72
N GLY A 363 -19.59 10.94 27.71
CA GLY A 363 -20.65 11.94 27.71
C GLY A 363 -21.99 11.34 27.27
N ALA A 364 -22.93 11.24 28.21
CA ALA A 364 -24.23 10.61 28.06
C ALA A 364 -25.35 11.64 28.24
N ASP A 365 -25.89 12.13 27.13
CA ASP A 365 -27.10 12.95 27.07
C ASP A 365 -28.25 12.11 26.48
N CYS A 366 -28.60 11.04 27.18
CA CYS A 366 -29.36 9.91 26.63
C CYS A 366 -30.45 9.43 27.58
N LYS A 367 -31.45 8.70 27.09
CA LYS A 367 -32.58 8.24 27.93
C LYS A 367 -32.15 7.24 28.99
N GLN A 368 -31.21 6.36 28.65
CA GLN A 368 -30.80 5.28 29.55
C GLN A 368 -29.30 5.01 29.48
N VAL A 369 -28.69 4.89 30.66
CA VAL A 369 -27.36 4.32 30.85
C VAL A 369 -27.49 3.00 31.62
N LYS A 370 -26.92 1.94 31.06
CA LYS A 370 -26.73 0.65 31.70
C LYS A 370 -25.24 0.37 31.82
N LEU A 371 -24.79 0.05 33.03
CA LEU A 371 -23.38 -0.17 33.33
C LEU A 371 -23.21 -1.46 34.14
N THR A 372 -22.34 -2.34 33.67
CA THR A 372 -21.86 -3.50 34.42
C THR A 372 -20.35 -3.42 34.60
N MET A 373 -19.88 -3.43 35.85
CA MET A 373 -18.46 -3.30 36.17
C MET A 373 -18.01 -4.40 37.14
N ASN A 374 -17.12 -5.26 36.66
CA ASN A 374 -16.56 -6.38 37.41
C ASN A 374 -15.05 -6.22 37.69
N GLY A 375 -14.38 -5.33 36.97
CA GLY A 375 -12.94 -5.07 37.11
C GLY A 375 -12.61 -3.92 38.09
N PRO A 376 -11.31 -3.63 38.27
CA PRO A 376 -10.82 -2.54 39.10
C PRO A 376 -10.79 -1.15 38.43
N GLY A 377 -11.18 -1.02 37.16
CA GLY A 377 -11.13 0.25 36.42
C GLY A 377 -12.13 1.32 36.89
N GLN A 378 -12.05 2.50 36.29
CA GLN A 378 -12.91 3.64 36.59
C GLN A 378 -13.88 3.94 35.45
N VAL A 379 -15.14 4.26 35.79
CA VAL A 379 -16.13 4.75 34.84
C VAL A 379 -16.47 6.19 35.20
N THR A 380 -16.23 7.12 34.28
CA THR A 380 -16.59 8.54 34.41
C THR A 380 -17.73 8.87 33.45
N LEU A 381 -18.84 9.37 34.00
CA LEU A 381 -20.01 9.77 33.23
C LEU A 381 -20.35 11.24 33.45
N ALA A 382 -20.68 11.94 32.36
CA ALA A 382 -21.16 13.31 32.37
C ALA A 382 -22.40 13.48 31.46
N GLY A 383 -23.21 14.51 31.68
CA GLY A 383 -24.38 14.81 30.85
C GLY A 383 -25.72 14.67 31.59
N LYS A 384 -26.78 14.27 30.89
CA LYS A 384 -28.13 14.06 31.44
C LYS A 384 -28.70 12.71 31.03
N THR A 385 -29.31 12.00 31.98
CA THR A 385 -30.03 10.77 31.67
C THR A 385 -31.32 10.61 32.44
N ASP A 386 -32.32 9.96 31.85
CA ASP A 386 -33.58 9.68 32.55
C ASP A 386 -33.38 8.54 33.55
N LYS A 387 -32.64 7.50 33.16
CA LYS A 387 -32.40 6.30 33.97
C LYS A 387 -30.95 5.84 33.93
N LEU A 388 -30.33 5.72 35.11
CA LEU A 388 -29.05 5.05 35.33
C LEU A 388 -29.28 3.71 36.03
N ASP A 389 -28.84 2.61 35.40
CA ASP A 389 -28.78 1.26 35.99
C ASP A 389 -27.32 0.83 36.05
N ALA A 390 -26.74 0.71 37.25
CA ALA A 390 -25.33 0.38 37.43
C ALA A 390 -25.13 -0.78 38.40
N GLN A 391 -24.40 -1.81 37.96
CA GLN A 391 -24.04 -2.98 38.76
C GLN A 391 -22.53 -3.07 38.89
N LEU A 392 -22.03 -2.91 40.11
CA LEU A 392 -20.60 -2.93 40.44
C LEU A 392 -20.30 -4.13 41.34
N SER A 393 -19.55 -5.11 40.84
CA SER A 393 -19.11 -6.28 41.61
C SER A 393 -17.60 -6.29 41.89
N GLY A 394 -16.82 -5.50 41.14
CA GLY A 394 -15.37 -5.35 41.30
C GLY A 394 -14.94 -4.30 42.33
N SER A 395 -13.65 -3.98 42.34
CA SER A 395 -13.06 -2.91 43.17
C SER A 395 -13.04 -1.53 42.52
N GLY A 396 -13.55 -1.41 41.29
CA GLY A 396 -13.53 -0.17 40.53
C GLY A 396 -14.47 0.91 41.06
N GLU A 397 -14.44 2.07 40.40
CA GLU A 397 -15.19 3.26 40.83
C GLU A 397 -16.08 3.81 39.71
N LEU A 398 -17.31 4.21 40.08
CA LEU A 398 -18.20 4.98 39.20
C LEU A 398 -18.23 6.45 39.63
N HIS A 399 -17.72 7.33 38.78
CA HIS A 399 -17.70 8.77 38.96
C HIS A 399 -18.73 9.43 38.02
N ALA A 400 -19.95 9.61 38.52
CA ALA A 400 -21.07 10.22 37.79
C ALA A 400 -21.52 11.54 38.44
N ARG A 401 -20.57 12.31 39.01
CA ARG A 401 -20.85 13.61 39.66
C ARG A 401 -21.34 14.66 38.67
N GLN A 402 -20.89 14.56 37.43
CA GLN A 402 -21.24 15.46 36.32
C GLN A 402 -22.40 14.93 35.47
N LEU A 403 -22.98 13.78 35.83
CA LEU A 403 -24.15 13.20 35.19
C LEU A 403 -25.39 13.50 36.03
N TRP A 404 -26.41 14.08 35.41
CA TRP A 404 -27.69 14.34 36.06
C TRP A 404 -28.69 13.23 35.72
N ALA A 405 -28.87 12.28 36.63
CA ALA A 405 -29.83 11.17 36.44
C ALA A 405 -31.21 11.52 37.02
N GLY A 406 -32.29 11.30 36.26
CA GLY A 406 -33.66 11.42 36.75
C GLY A 406 -34.02 10.31 37.75
N GLN A 407 -33.56 9.09 37.46
CA GLN A 407 -33.63 7.91 38.33
C GLN A 407 -32.30 7.17 38.30
N ALA A 408 -31.85 6.68 39.46
CA ALA A 408 -30.63 5.88 39.57
C ALA A 408 -30.88 4.62 40.40
N ALA A 409 -30.65 3.47 39.80
CA ALA A 409 -30.60 2.17 40.45
C ALA A 409 -29.14 1.69 40.41
N VAL A 410 -28.45 1.76 41.55
CA VAL A 410 -27.04 1.42 41.64
C VAL A 410 -26.84 0.36 42.71
N VAL A 411 -26.20 -0.74 42.34
CA VAL A 411 -25.91 -1.87 43.23
C VAL A 411 -24.40 -2.07 43.28
N VAL A 412 -23.81 -1.90 44.46
CA VAL A 412 -22.38 -2.17 44.71
C VAL A 412 -22.26 -3.38 45.63
N ARG A 413 -21.75 -4.49 45.08
CA ARG A 413 -21.49 -5.74 45.82
C ARG A 413 -20.00 -5.91 46.17
N GLY A 414 -19.12 -5.35 45.35
CA GLY A 414 -17.67 -5.41 45.54
C GLY A 414 -17.12 -4.37 46.53
N PRO A 415 -15.79 -4.32 46.70
CA PRO A 415 -15.14 -3.30 47.52
C PRO A 415 -15.09 -1.90 46.87
N GLY A 416 -15.58 -1.75 45.64
CA GLY A 416 -15.63 -0.47 44.92
C GLY A 416 -16.66 0.53 45.47
N SER A 417 -16.82 1.66 44.77
CA SER A 417 -17.77 2.71 45.14
C SER A 417 -18.38 3.41 43.92
N ALA A 418 -19.52 4.06 44.13
CA ALA A 418 -20.20 4.86 43.13
C ALA A 418 -20.60 6.23 43.69
N MET A 419 -20.33 7.29 42.93
CA MET A 419 -20.79 8.65 43.20
C MET A 419 -21.73 9.08 42.08
N VAL A 420 -23.01 9.29 42.39
CA VAL A 420 -24.04 9.61 41.40
C VAL A 420 -24.81 10.85 41.82
N ASN A 421 -25.00 11.78 40.88
CA ASN A 421 -25.87 12.93 41.08
C ASN A 421 -27.27 12.64 40.54
N VAL A 422 -28.27 12.73 41.41
CA VAL A 422 -29.68 12.43 41.09
C VAL A 422 -30.48 13.72 41.19
N LYS A 423 -31.19 14.08 40.11
CA LYS A 423 -32.07 15.24 40.06
C LYS A 423 -33.52 14.79 39.99
N THR A 424 -34.25 15.08 41.06
CA THR A 424 -35.71 14.98 41.10
C THR A 424 -36.32 16.36 40.87
N ALA A 425 -37.62 16.43 40.54
CA ALA A 425 -38.31 17.68 40.15
C ALA A 425 -38.05 18.87 41.09
N ASP A 426 -37.85 18.65 42.39
CA ASP A 426 -37.68 19.71 43.39
C ASP A 426 -36.29 19.77 44.05
N LYS A 427 -35.41 18.76 43.88
CA LYS A 427 -34.12 18.67 44.59
C LYS A 427 -33.05 17.93 43.79
N SER A 428 -31.82 18.45 43.82
CA SER A 428 -30.60 17.73 43.43
C SER A 428 -29.87 17.18 44.65
N ARG A 429 -29.43 15.92 44.59
CA ARG A 429 -28.66 15.31 45.66
C ARG A 429 -27.51 14.48 45.10
N LEU A 430 -26.35 14.57 45.75
CA LEU A 430 -25.22 13.70 45.48
C LEU A 430 -25.30 12.49 46.40
N VAL A 431 -25.32 11.29 45.81
CA VAL A 431 -25.40 10.02 46.53
C VAL A 431 -24.10 9.27 46.33
N THR A 432 -23.44 8.94 47.44
CA THR A 432 -22.28 8.02 47.46
C THR A 432 -22.78 6.65 47.89
N ILE A 433 -22.46 5.62 47.11
CA ILE A 433 -22.93 4.25 47.33
C ILE A 433 -21.71 3.33 47.38
N ASP A 434 -21.61 2.55 48.44
CA ASP A 434 -20.61 1.50 48.61
C ASP A 434 -21.29 0.23 49.16
N ARG A 435 -20.50 -0.82 49.45
CA ARG A 435 -21.02 -2.07 50.03
C ARG A 435 -21.72 -1.91 51.39
N SER A 436 -21.48 -0.80 52.11
CA SER A 436 -22.11 -0.49 53.40
C SER A 436 -23.45 0.24 53.27
N GLY A 437 -23.82 0.66 52.05
CA GLY A 437 -25.09 1.31 51.73
C GLY A 437 -24.91 2.69 51.08
N ALA A 438 -26.02 3.41 50.93
CA ALA A 438 -26.04 4.76 50.37
C ALA A 438 -25.85 5.82 51.46
N ARG A 439 -24.98 6.79 51.22
CA ARG A 439 -24.77 8.00 52.04
C ARG A 439 -25.10 9.23 51.19
N GLU A 440 -25.99 10.07 51.70
CA GLU A 440 -26.43 11.27 50.98
C GLU A 440 -25.67 12.51 51.48
N ARG A 441 -25.25 13.36 50.53
CA ARG A 441 -24.83 14.74 50.81
C ARG A 441 -25.77 15.68 50.06
N THR A 442 -26.61 16.38 50.82
CA THR A 442 -27.42 17.50 50.30
C THR A 442 -26.51 18.71 50.20
N ASN A 443 -26.47 19.35 49.03
CA ASN A 443 -25.84 20.66 48.87
C ASN A 443 -26.71 21.77 49.43
#